data_AF-G8BX71-F1
#
_entry.id   AF-G8BX71-F1
#
_cell.length_a   1.000
_cell.length_b   1.000
_cell.length_c   1.000
_cell.angle_alpha   90.00
_cell.angle_beta   90.00
_cell.angle_gamma   90.00
#
_symmetry.space_group_name_H-M   'P 1'
#
loop_
_entity.id
_entity.type
_entity.pdbx_description
1 polymer ?
#
loop_
_entity_poly.entity_id
_entity_poly.type
_entity_poly.pdbx_seq_one_letter_code
_entity_poly.pdbx_strand_id
1 'polypeptide(L)'
;MSNTKMENTSAEHVESKDNLGVDKLNVDFDYLLYKIKDYISTIELQTNEMCRKRHQLITKDIIEDIVDKNIADFKELLAKCEDLENYYNMLDQIEVITGTFEERLNQIVLDYSEIDQ
;
A
#
# COMPACT_ATOMS: atom_id res chain seq x y z
N MET A 1 -75.21 -54.05 33.96
CA MET A 1 -75.94 -53.60 32.75
C MET A 1 -75.82 -52.08 32.66
N SER A 2 -75.88 -51.57 31.45
CA SER A 2 -75.33 -50.30 30.93
C SER A 2 -75.92 -48.97 31.44
N ASN A 3 -75.04 -47.96 31.40
CA ASN A 3 -75.15 -46.50 31.11
C ASN A 3 -76.25 -45.62 31.73
N THR A 4 -75.86 -44.42 32.22
CA THR A 4 -76.36 -43.08 31.78
C THR A 4 -75.58 -41.89 32.42
N LYS A 5 -75.12 -40.96 31.56
CA LYS A 5 -74.83 -39.49 31.67
C LYS A 5 -73.65 -38.88 32.46
N MET A 6 -72.79 -38.21 31.66
CA MET A 6 -72.21 -36.85 31.78
C MET A 6 -72.22 -36.14 33.15
N GLU A 7 -71.03 -35.69 33.57
CA GLU A 7 -70.84 -34.31 33.99
C GLU A 7 -69.49 -33.78 33.49
N ASN A 8 -69.56 -32.57 32.94
CA ASN A 8 -68.52 -31.79 32.30
C ASN A 8 -67.99 -30.81 33.34
N THR A 9 -66.70 -30.86 33.68
CA THR A 9 -66.05 -29.73 34.34
C THR A 9 -64.86 -29.31 33.50
N SER A 10 -65.14 -28.38 32.60
CA SER A 10 -64.14 -27.53 31.98
C SER A 10 -63.64 -26.51 33.00
N ALA A 11 -62.35 -26.19 32.90
CA ALA A 11 -61.66 -24.98 33.38
C ALA A 11 -61.47 -24.80 34.90
N GLU A 12 -60.20 -24.79 35.32
CA GLU A 12 -59.67 -23.61 35.99
C GLU A 12 -58.17 -23.44 35.71
N HIS A 13 -57.89 -22.27 35.13
CA HIS A 13 -56.59 -21.76 34.74
C HIS A 13 -56.07 -20.94 35.93
N VAL A 14 -54.91 -21.30 36.49
CA VAL A 14 -54.13 -20.40 37.34
C VAL A 14 -52.69 -20.55 36.83
N GLU A 15 -52.30 -19.87 35.76
CA GLU A 15 -51.66 -18.54 35.90
C GLU A 15 -50.96 -18.39 37.26
N SER A 16 -49.88 -19.14 37.47
CA SER A 16 -48.80 -18.66 38.34
C SER A 16 -48.19 -17.43 37.66
N LYS A 17 -48.86 -16.29 37.85
CA LYS A 17 -48.36 -14.98 37.45
C LYS A 17 -46.93 -14.85 37.97
N ASP A 18 -46.00 -14.54 37.06
CA ASP A 18 -44.63 -14.13 37.33
C ASP A 18 -44.65 -12.93 38.30
N ASN A 19 -44.74 -13.22 39.61
CA ASN A 19 -44.91 -12.23 40.67
C ASN A 19 -43.65 -11.38 40.89
N LEU A 20 -42.54 -11.73 40.23
CA LEU A 20 -41.25 -11.09 40.41
C LEU A 20 -40.69 -10.50 39.10
N GLY A 21 -41.41 -10.64 37.98
CA GLY A 21 -41.00 -10.13 36.67
C GLY A 21 -39.76 -10.84 36.11
N VAL A 22 -39.45 -12.03 36.60
CA VAL A 22 -38.20 -12.76 36.33
C VAL A 22 -38.20 -13.33 34.91
N ASP A 23 -39.35 -13.76 34.40
CA ASP A 23 -39.45 -14.28 33.04
C ASP A 23 -39.24 -13.15 32.02
N LYS A 24 -39.81 -11.97 32.31
CA LYS A 24 -39.56 -10.76 31.50
C LYS A 24 -38.10 -10.31 31.57
N LEU A 25 -37.51 -10.29 32.76
CA LEU A 25 -36.12 -9.92 32.96
C LEU A 25 -35.17 -10.85 32.20
N ASN A 26 -35.47 -12.15 32.16
CA ASN A 26 -34.67 -13.15 31.45
C ASN A 26 -34.69 -12.91 29.94
N VAL A 27 -35.88 -12.64 29.36
CA VAL A 27 -36.02 -12.29 27.95
C VAL A 27 -35.30 -10.98 27.60
N ASP A 28 -35.41 -9.98 28.47
CA ASP A 28 -34.70 -8.70 28.30
C ASP A 28 -33.17 -8.90 28.35
N PHE A 29 -32.69 -9.83 29.19
CA PHE A 29 -31.28 -10.20 29.30
C PHE A 29 -30.77 -10.92 28.05
N ASP A 30 -31.54 -11.89 27.53
CA ASP A 30 -31.22 -12.60 26.29
C ASP A 30 -31.15 -11.64 25.10
N TYR A 31 -32.08 -10.68 25.03
CA TYR A 31 -32.06 -9.64 24.01
C TYR A 31 -30.83 -8.74 24.12
N LEU A 32 -30.43 -8.37 25.34
CA LEU A 32 -29.23 -7.57 25.58
C LEU A 32 -27.95 -8.34 25.15
N LEU A 33 -27.85 -9.63 25.49
CA LEU A 33 -26.75 -10.50 25.08
C LEU A 33 -26.66 -10.61 23.55
N TYR A 34 -27.80 -10.79 22.89
CA TYR A 34 -27.86 -10.82 21.43
C TYR A 34 -27.36 -9.51 20.81
N LYS A 35 -27.81 -8.37 21.34
CA LYS A 35 -27.41 -7.05 20.86
C LYS A 35 -25.92 -6.77 21.10
N ILE A 36 -25.37 -7.19 22.24
CA ILE A 36 -23.94 -7.09 22.54
C ILE A 36 -23.14 -7.93 21.54
N LYS A 37 -23.59 -9.16 21.27
CA LYS A 37 -22.92 -10.06 20.32
C LYS A 37 -22.89 -9.47 18.91
N ASP A 38 -24.01 -8.93 18.44
CA ASP A 38 -24.11 -8.27 17.14
C ASP A 38 -23.18 -7.05 17.03
N TYR A 39 -23.10 -6.26 18.09
CA TYR A 39 -22.21 -5.10 18.15
C TYR A 39 -20.73 -5.50 18.13
N ILE A 40 -20.35 -6.56 18.86
CA ILE A 40 -18.98 -7.11 18.84
C ILE A 40 -18.62 -7.60 17.44
N SER A 41 -19.51 -8.34 16.77
CA SER A 41 -19.30 -8.79 15.39
C SER A 41 -19.15 -7.63 14.42
N THR A 42 -19.88 -6.54 14.63
CA THR A 42 -19.73 -5.32 13.82
C THR A 42 -18.35 -4.67 14.03
N ILE A 43 -17.89 -4.56 15.28
CA ILE A 43 -16.56 -4.02 15.59
C ILE A 43 -15.46 -4.88 14.97
N GLU A 44 -15.59 -6.20 15.04
CA GLU A 44 -14.63 -7.13 14.45
C GLU A 44 -14.51 -6.92 12.94
N LEU A 45 -15.64 -6.84 12.25
CA LEU A 45 -15.71 -6.60 10.81
C LEU A 45 -15.03 -5.26 10.44
N GLN A 46 -15.40 -4.19 11.14
CA GLN A 46 -14.85 -2.84 10.91
C GLN A 46 -13.34 -2.80 11.16
N THR A 47 -12.88 -3.44 12.23
CA THR A 47 -11.46 -3.48 12.59
C THR A 47 -10.66 -4.21 11.52
N ASN A 48 -11.17 -5.34 11.03
CA ASN A 48 -10.51 -6.12 10.00
C ASN A 48 -10.42 -5.34 8.66
N GLU A 49 -11.51 -4.67 8.27
CA GLU A 49 -11.51 -3.79 7.10
C GLU A 49 -10.49 -2.64 7.22
N MET A 50 -10.39 -2.01 8.39
CA MET A 50 -9.44 -0.91 8.61
C MET A 50 -8.00 -1.39 8.52
N CYS A 51 -7.68 -2.54 9.13
CA CYS A 51 -6.35 -3.15 9.01
C CYS A 51 -6.00 -3.47 7.55
N ARG A 52 -6.94 -4.06 6.80
CA ARG A 52 -6.73 -4.38 5.38
C ARG A 52 -6.50 -3.11 4.54
N LYS A 53 -7.34 -2.08 4.72
CA LYS A 53 -7.21 -0.80 4.01
C LYS A 53 -5.88 -0.12 4.30
N ARG A 54 -5.45 -0.08 5.57
CA ARG A 54 -4.15 0.50 5.96
C ARG A 54 -2.98 -0.28 5.36
N HIS A 55 -3.05 -1.60 5.37
CA HIS A 55 -2.01 -2.42 4.77
C HIS A 55 -1.90 -2.20 3.26
N GLN A 56 -3.03 -2.08 2.55
CA GLN A 56 -3.03 -1.78 1.12
C GLN A 56 -2.45 -0.40 0.82
N LEU A 57 -2.88 0.65 1.53
CA LEU A 57 -2.37 2.01 1.35
C LEU A 57 -0.86 2.11 1.57
N ILE A 58 -0.33 1.45 2.60
CA ILE A 58 1.10 1.48 2.89
C ILE A 58 1.90 0.74 1.83
N THR A 59 1.48 -0.49 1.49
CA THR A 59 2.27 -1.38 0.64
C THR A 59 2.22 -0.97 -0.83
N LYS A 60 1.03 -0.64 -1.36
CA LYS A 60 0.88 -0.28 -2.77
C LYS A 60 1.17 1.18 -3.05
N ASP A 61 0.55 2.10 -2.32
CA ASP A 61 0.55 3.49 -2.78
C ASP A 61 1.74 4.29 -2.26
N ILE A 62 2.33 3.92 -1.12
CA ILE A 62 3.43 4.70 -0.53
C ILE A 62 4.78 4.09 -0.88
N ILE A 63 4.95 2.78 -0.66
CA ILE A 63 6.27 2.15 -0.82
C ILE A 63 6.62 1.98 -2.31
N GLU A 64 5.69 1.50 -3.13
CA GLU A 64 5.92 1.26 -4.57
C GLU A 64 6.24 2.57 -5.30
N ASP A 65 5.39 3.60 -5.13
CA ASP A 65 5.57 4.90 -5.77
C ASP A 65 6.88 5.62 -5.38
N ILE A 66 7.28 5.55 -4.10
CA ILE A 66 8.53 6.17 -3.65
C ILE A 66 9.73 5.44 -4.25
N VAL A 67 9.72 4.10 -4.30
CA VAL A 67 10.81 3.32 -4.88
C VAL A 67 10.92 3.59 -6.38
N ASP A 68 9.80 3.57 -7.09
CA ASP A 68 9.76 3.82 -8.53
C ASP A 68 10.23 5.23 -8.88
N LYS A 69 9.80 6.24 -8.10
CA LYS A 69 10.29 7.61 -8.24
C LYS A 69 11.79 7.71 -8.04
N ASN A 70 12.32 7.10 -6.97
CA ASN A 70 13.77 7.12 -6.73
C ASN A 70 14.54 6.43 -7.87
N ILE A 71 14.03 5.31 -8.39
CA ILE A 71 14.64 4.63 -9.54
C ILE A 71 14.66 5.55 -10.77
N ALA A 72 13.58 6.29 -11.03
CA ALA A 72 13.52 7.25 -12.12
C ALA A 72 14.55 8.38 -11.94
N ASP A 73 14.62 8.97 -10.74
CA ASP A 73 15.58 10.04 -10.42
C ASP A 73 17.03 9.56 -10.57
N PHE A 74 17.35 8.33 -10.16
CA PHE A 74 18.68 7.75 -10.34
C PHE A 74 19.03 7.50 -11.80
N LYS A 75 18.07 7.05 -12.62
CA LYS A 75 18.29 6.88 -14.06
C LYS A 75 18.57 8.21 -14.75
N GLU A 76 17.86 9.27 -14.37
CA GLU A 76 18.12 10.61 -14.90
C GLU A 76 19.53 11.10 -14.52
N LEU A 77 19.94 10.86 -13.27
CA LEU A 77 21.28 11.23 -12.83
C LEU A 77 22.37 10.44 -13.59
N LEU A 78 22.17 9.14 -13.79
CA LEU A 78 23.10 8.31 -14.58
C LEU A 78 23.22 8.80 -16.02
N ALA A 79 22.11 9.17 -16.66
CA ALA A 79 22.14 9.74 -18.01
C ALA A 79 22.95 11.04 -18.07
N LYS A 80 22.80 11.92 -17.06
CA LYS A 80 23.61 13.14 -16.96
C LYS A 80 25.09 12.86 -16.77
N CYS A 81 25.44 11.81 -16.02
CA CYS A 81 26.83 11.38 -15.87
C CYS A 81 27.40 10.84 -17.19
N GLU A 82 26.62 10.08 -17.95
CA GLU A 82 27.01 9.56 -19.27
C GLU A 82 27.21 10.70 -20.29
N ASP A 83 26.33 11.69 -20.29
CA ASP A 83 26.51 12.91 -21.10
C ASP A 83 27.80 13.65 -20.71
N LEU A 84 28.09 13.75 -19.42
CA LEU A 84 29.31 14.38 -18.93
C LEU A 84 30.56 13.60 -19.35
N GLU A 85 30.53 12.28 -19.29
CA GLU A 85 31.61 11.41 -19.76
C GLU A 85 31.87 11.62 -21.27
N ASN A 86 30.82 11.75 -22.07
CA ASN A 86 30.93 12.06 -23.49
C ASN A 86 31.60 13.42 -23.74
N TYR A 87 31.32 14.43 -22.93
CA TYR A 87 32.02 15.72 -23.03
C TYR A 87 33.52 15.59 -22.73
N TYR A 88 33.91 14.78 -21.74
CA TYR A 88 35.32 14.52 -21.46
C TYR A 88 36.00 13.78 -22.61
N ASN A 89 35.34 12.78 -23.20
CA ASN A 89 35.85 12.07 -24.37
C ASN A 89 36.07 13.02 -25.56
N MET A 90 35.18 14.00 -25.75
CA MET A 90 35.34 15.01 -26.79
C MET A 90 36.52 15.95 -26.49
N LEU A 91 36.74 16.31 -25.22
CA LEU A 91 37.87 17.15 -24.82
C LEU A 91 39.22 16.44 -25.08
N ASP A 92 39.30 15.15 -24.78
CA ASP A 92 40.48 14.32 -25.06
C ASP A 92 40.79 14.26 -26.56
N GLN A 93 39.76 14.15 -27.40
CA GLN A 93 39.93 14.23 -28.86
C GLN A 93 40.48 15.57 -29.32
N ILE A 94 40.06 16.69 -28.70
CA ILE A 94 40.59 18.02 -29.01
C ILE A 94 42.07 18.12 -28.64
N GLU A 95 42.48 17.55 -27.52
CA GLU A 95 43.89 17.49 -27.11
C GLU A 95 44.73 16.75 -28.14
N VAL A 96 44.28 15.57 -28.59
CA VAL A 96 44.95 14.81 -29.65
C VAL A 96 45.08 15.63 -30.93
N ILE A 97 44.00 16.28 -31.39
CA ILE A 97 44.03 17.12 -32.59
C ILE A 97 45.05 18.25 -32.44
N THR A 98 45.05 18.92 -31.29
CA THR A 98 45.94 20.06 -31.02
C THR A 98 47.40 19.61 -31.03
N GLY A 99 47.71 18.47 -30.39
CA GLY A 99 49.06 17.89 -30.41
C GLY A 99 49.54 17.56 -31.83
N THR A 100 48.70 16.90 -32.64
CA THR A 100 49.06 16.60 -34.04
C THR A 100 49.25 17.85 -34.89
N PHE A 101 48.50 18.92 -34.61
CA PHE A 101 48.65 20.18 -35.31
C PHE A 101 49.97 20.86 -34.96
N GLU A 102 50.35 20.86 -33.68
CA GLU A 102 51.62 21.41 -33.20
C GLU A 102 52.82 20.65 -33.80
N GLU A 103 52.77 19.32 -33.84
CA GLU A 103 53.79 18.50 -34.51
C GLU A 103 53.95 18.87 -35.99
N ARG A 104 52.83 19.02 -36.72
CA ARG A 104 52.85 19.41 -38.13
C ARG A 104 53.38 20.83 -38.33
N LEU A 105 53.03 21.75 -37.44
CA LEU A 105 53.52 23.13 -37.50
C LEU A 105 55.03 23.17 -37.28
N ASN A 106 55.54 22.44 -36.29
CA ASN A 106 56.97 22.34 -36.00
C ASN A 106 57.75 21.75 -37.18
N GLN A 107 57.19 20.75 -37.88
CA GLN A 107 57.85 20.23 -39.08
C GLN A 107 57.92 21.24 -40.22
N ILE A 108 56.83 21.97 -40.48
CA ILE A 108 56.85 23.01 -41.51
C ILE A 108 57.89 24.09 -41.17
N VAL A 109 58.01 24.47 -39.91
CA VAL A 109 59.01 25.45 -39.46
C VAL A 109 60.44 24.94 -39.67
N LEU A 110 60.70 23.67 -39.34
CA LEU A 110 62.00 23.04 -39.59
C LEU A 110 62.32 23.00 -41.08
N ASP A 111 61.41 22.48 -41.90
CA ASP A 111 61.56 22.41 -43.36
C ASP A 111 61.85 23.79 -43.96
N TYR A 112 61.16 24.84 -43.51
CA TYR A 112 61.38 26.21 -44.00
C TYR A 112 62.76 26.75 -43.60
N SER A 113 63.23 26.44 -42.39
CA SER A 113 64.55 26.86 -41.91
C SER A 113 65.72 26.18 -42.64
N GLU A 114 65.51 24.97 -43.18
CA GLU A 114 66.50 24.26 -44.00
C GLU A 114 66.56 24.80 -45.44
N ILE A 115 65.48 25.40 -45.94
CA ILE A 115 65.40 25.99 -47.29
C ILE A 115 66.07 27.39 -47.36
N ASP A 116 66.12 28.11 -46.24
CA ASP A 116 66.74 29.44 -46.12
C ASP A 116 68.27 29.42 -45.82
N GLN A 117 68.91 28.24 -45.82
CA GLN A 117 70.37 28.07 -45.72
C GLN A 117 71.03 27.73 -47.07
#